data_AF-A0A7S2N7Y2-F1
#
_entry.id   AF-A0A7S2N7Y2-F1
#
_cell.length_a   1.000
_cell.length_b   1.000
_cell.length_c   1.000
_cell.angle_alpha   90.00
_cell.angle_beta   90.00
_cell.angle_gamma   90.00
#
_symmetry.space_group_name_H-M   'P 1'
#
loop_
_entity.id
_entity.type
_entity.pdbx_description
1 polymer ?
#
loop_
_entity_poly.entity_id
_entity_poly.type
_entity_poly.pdbx_seq_one_letter_code
_entity_poly.pdbx_strand_id
1 'polypeptide(L)'
;VEWLSRTAASRAPPIVCVHDFTGGLWAFTHLVPLLMAPCLGVSCASPRVLDGCTTIDDLARRHVLALPLSLWPVGVAIRILGYSLGCRLAHRMASTLESLGR
;
A
#
# COMPACT_ATOMS: atom_id res chain seq x y z
N VAL A 1 -8.21 1.97 0.87
CA VAL A 1 -7.00 2.27 1.69
C VAL A 1 -7.43 2.88 3.01
N GLU A 2 -6.70 2.63 4.08
CA GLU A 2 -6.98 3.14 5.42
C GLU A 2 -5.70 3.62 6.12
N TRP A 3 -5.82 4.50 7.12
CA TRP A 3 -4.64 4.95 7.87
C TRP A 3 -4.33 3.98 8.99
N LEU A 4 -3.11 3.43 9.00
CA LEU A 4 -2.61 2.62 10.11
C LEU A 4 -1.96 3.48 11.19
N SER A 5 -1.34 4.58 10.79
CA SER A 5 -0.84 5.61 11.71
C SER A 5 -0.74 6.95 11.01
N ARG A 6 -1.17 8.00 11.72
CA ARG A 6 -0.95 9.40 11.37
C ARG A 6 -0.04 10.00 12.42
N THR A 7 1.25 10.11 12.14
CA THR A 7 2.16 10.87 12.99
C THR A 7 1.90 12.35 12.77
N ALA A 8 1.17 13.00 13.69
CA ALA A 8 0.67 14.38 13.56
C ALA A 8 1.76 15.44 13.30
N ALA A 9 3.02 15.15 13.68
CA ALA A 9 4.16 16.05 13.48
C ALA A 9 4.93 15.81 12.16
N SER A 10 4.64 14.74 11.41
CA SER A 10 5.41 14.37 10.22
C SER A 10 4.74 14.88 8.95
N ARG A 11 5.43 15.76 8.22
CA ARG A 11 5.12 16.10 6.81
C ARG A 11 5.68 15.05 5.83
N ALA A 12 6.23 13.94 6.32
CA ALA A 12 6.83 12.94 5.45
C ALA A 12 5.75 12.18 4.65
N PRO A 13 6.01 11.83 3.38
CA PRO A 13 5.11 10.99 2.61
C PRO A 13 4.89 9.63 3.29
N PRO A 14 3.65 9.11 3.27
CA PRO A 14 3.34 7.86 3.93
C PRO A 14 4.05 6.66 3.31
N ILE A 15 4.28 5.62 4.13
CA ILE A 15 4.64 4.27 3.66
C ILE A 15 3.35 3.53 3.33
N VAL A 16 3.30 2.85 2.19
CA VAL A 16 2.19 1.97 1.81
C VAL A 16 2.42 0.59 2.42
N CYS A 17 1.52 0.12 3.28
CA CYS A 17 1.57 -1.24 3.86
C CYS A 17 0.54 -2.13 3.16
N VAL A 18 0.99 -3.24 2.56
CA VAL A 18 0.17 -4.12 1.72
C VAL A 18 -0.18 -5.41 2.44
N HIS A 19 -1.48 -5.74 2.47
CA HIS A 19 -2.02 -6.92 3.13
C HIS A 19 -1.37 -8.25 2.70
N ASP A 20 -1.50 -9.25 3.56
CA ASP A 20 -1.07 -10.63 3.27
C ASP A 20 -2.19 -11.44 2.57
N PHE A 21 -2.05 -12.76 2.49
CA PHE A 21 -3.05 -13.62 1.85
C PHE A 21 -4.42 -13.60 2.55
N THR A 22 -4.50 -13.17 3.81
CA THR A 22 -5.77 -13.06 4.56
C THR A 22 -6.56 -11.82 4.17
N GLY A 23 -5.95 -10.87 3.45
CA GLY A 23 -6.55 -9.57 3.15
C GLY A 23 -6.42 -8.55 4.28
N GLY A 24 -5.87 -8.95 5.43
CA GLY A 24 -5.70 -8.12 6.62
C GLY A 24 -4.33 -7.44 6.72
N LEU A 25 -4.25 -6.46 7.63
CA LEU A 25 -3.05 -5.66 7.91
C LEU A 25 -2.48 -5.89 9.33
N TRP A 26 -2.96 -6.92 10.03
CA TRP A 26 -2.59 -7.25 11.41
C TRP A 26 -1.07 -7.48 11.59
N ALA A 27 -0.37 -7.95 10.56
CA ALA A 27 1.07 -8.13 10.58
C ALA A 27 1.84 -6.80 10.81
N PHE A 28 1.21 -5.66 10.52
CA PHE A 28 1.84 -4.34 10.66
C PHE A 28 1.57 -3.67 12.02
N THR A 29 0.70 -4.24 12.88
CA THR A 29 0.25 -3.61 14.12
C THR A 29 1.41 -3.19 15.04
N HIS A 30 2.43 -4.02 15.18
CA HIS A 30 3.60 -3.72 16.02
C HIS A 30 4.74 -3.02 15.27
N LEU A 31 4.74 -3.09 13.93
CA LEU A 31 5.79 -2.49 13.12
C LEU A 31 5.54 -1.00 12.86
N VAL A 32 4.29 -0.62 12.58
CA VAL A 32 3.90 0.75 12.23
C VAL A 32 4.38 1.80 13.24
N PRO A 33 4.28 1.59 14.58
CA PRO A 33 4.79 2.54 15.56
C PRO A 33 6.31 2.76 15.48
N LEU A 34 7.07 1.77 15.01
CA LEU A 34 8.54 1.82 14.93
C LEU A 34 9.05 2.51 13.66
N LEU A 35 8.21 2.64 12.63
CA LEU A 35 8.61 3.23 11.34
C LEU A 35 8.77 4.76 11.37
N MET A 36 8.32 5.42 12.47
CA MET A 36 8.41 6.87 12.67
C MET A 36 7.90 7.72 11.47
N ALA A 37 6.99 7.16 10.67
CA ALA A 37 6.41 7.78 9.50
C ALA A 37 4.91 7.46 9.40
N PRO A 38 4.12 8.30 8.73
CA PRO A 38 2.72 7.97 8.45
C PRO A 38 2.64 6.66 7.64
N CYS A 39 1.66 5.81 7.94
CA CYS A 39 1.49 4.53 7.26
C CYS A 39 0.07 4.40 6.72
N LEU A 40 -0.02 4.12 5.42
CA LEU A 40 -1.28 3.91 4.70
C LEU A 40 -1.43 2.44 4.35
N GLY A 41 -2.47 1.82 4.89
CA GLY A 41 -2.84 0.43 4.68
C GLY A 41 -3.62 0.20 3.39
N VAL A 42 -3.22 -0.83 2.66
CA VAL A 42 -3.97 -1.41 1.55
C VAL A 42 -4.48 -2.77 2.03
N SER A 43 -5.75 -2.83 2.41
CA SER A 43 -6.45 -4.05 2.84
C SER A 43 -7.29 -4.65 1.72
N CYS A 44 -7.55 -5.95 1.78
CA CYS A 44 -8.54 -6.66 0.98
C CYS A 44 -9.64 -7.28 1.88
N ALA A 45 -10.19 -6.47 2.80
CA ALA A 45 -11.22 -6.92 3.74
C ALA A 45 -12.60 -7.12 3.11
N SER A 46 -12.89 -6.46 1.98
CA SER A 46 -14.13 -6.64 1.23
C SER A 46 -13.90 -7.56 0.03
N PRO A 47 -14.67 -8.64 -0.15
CA PRO A 47 -14.56 -9.52 -1.32
C PRO A 47 -14.69 -8.79 -2.65
N ARG A 48 -15.42 -7.65 -2.67
CA ARG A 48 -15.59 -6.83 -3.86
C ARG A 48 -14.29 -6.26 -4.41
N VAL A 49 -13.25 -6.17 -3.58
CA VAL A 49 -11.90 -5.75 -4.02
C VAL A 49 -11.31 -6.75 -5.01
N LEU A 50 -11.77 -8.01 -5.02
CA LEU A 50 -11.34 -9.04 -5.96
C LEU A 50 -12.23 -9.15 -7.20
N ASP A 51 -13.38 -8.47 -7.25
CA ASP A 51 -14.36 -8.62 -8.34
C ASP A 51 -13.73 -8.33 -9.71
N GLY A 52 -13.65 -9.33 -10.58
CA GLY A 52 -13.04 -9.18 -11.91
C GLY A 52 -11.51 -9.09 -11.92
N CYS A 53 -10.83 -9.27 -10.78
CA CYS A 53 -9.39 -9.56 -10.77
C CYS A 53 -9.18 -11.05 -11.08
N THR A 54 -8.45 -11.34 -12.15
CA THR A 54 -8.09 -12.72 -12.54
C THR A 54 -6.62 -13.01 -12.32
N THR A 55 -5.81 -11.97 -12.16
CA THR A 55 -4.37 -12.05 -11.92
C THR A 55 -3.96 -11.19 -10.71
N ILE A 56 -2.77 -11.45 -10.19
CA ILE A 56 -2.16 -10.60 -9.16
C ILE A 56 -1.86 -9.18 -9.68
N ASP A 57 -1.62 -9.05 -10.99
CA ASP A 57 -1.39 -7.77 -11.66
C ASP A 57 -2.67 -6.93 -11.72
N ASP A 58 -3.84 -7.54 -11.96
CA ASP A 58 -5.13 -6.86 -11.88
C ASP A 58 -5.36 -6.28 -10.47
N LEU A 59 -5.07 -7.09 -9.45
CA LEU A 59 -5.24 -6.69 -8.05
C LEU A 59 -4.26 -5.57 -7.67
N ALA A 60 -2.99 -5.68 -8.08
CA ALA A 60 -1.99 -4.64 -7.87
C ALA A 60 -2.39 -3.32 -8.54
N ARG A 61 -2.86 -3.36 -9.79
CA ARG A 61 -3.36 -2.17 -10.50
C ARG A 61 -4.53 -1.54 -9.77
N ARG A 62 -5.48 -2.35 -9.30
CA ARG A 62 -6.63 -1.88 -8.50
C ARG A 62 -6.18 -1.20 -7.21
N HIS A 63 -5.20 -1.76 -6.51
CA HIS A 63 -4.63 -1.14 -5.32
C HIS A 63 -3.93 0.19 -5.62
N VAL A 64 -3.15 0.27 -6.71
CA VAL A 64 -2.52 1.53 -7.16
C VAL A 64 -3.57 2.59 -7.46
N LEU A 65 -4.65 2.23 -8.17
CA LEU A 65 -5.75 3.16 -8.46
C LEU A 65 -6.47 3.68 -7.21
N ALA A 66 -6.44 2.91 -6.11
CA ALA A 66 -7.00 3.32 -4.83
C ALA A 66 -6.04 4.18 -3.99
N LEU A 67 -4.78 4.35 -4.39
CA LEU A 67 -3.82 5.18 -3.66
C LEU A 67 -4.11 6.68 -3.92
N PRO A 68 -4.20 7.50 -2.87
CA PRO A 68 -4.28 8.95 -3.01
C PRO A 68 -2.90 9.50 -3.36
N LEU A 69 -2.53 9.43 -4.65
CA LEU A 69 -1.19 9.77 -5.13
C LEU A 69 -0.76 11.22 -4.83
N SER A 70 -1.69 12.11 -4.48
CA SER A 70 -1.39 13.48 -4.01
C SER A 70 -0.65 13.53 -2.66
N LEU A 71 -0.62 12.43 -1.90
CA LEU A 71 0.14 12.34 -0.64
C LEU A 71 1.66 12.26 -0.84
N TRP A 72 2.12 11.99 -2.06
CA TRP A 72 3.54 11.95 -2.41
C TRP A 72 3.83 13.07 -3.43
N PRO A 73 4.66 14.07 -3.07
CA PRO A 73 5.08 15.10 -4.02
C PRO A 73 5.77 14.51 -5.25
N VAL A 74 5.72 15.24 -6.37
CA VAL A 74 6.40 14.84 -7.61
C VAL A 74 7.90 14.66 -7.35
N GLY A 75 8.47 13.56 -7.84
CA GLY A 75 9.89 13.23 -7.67
C GLY A 75 10.24 12.60 -6.31
N VAL A 76 9.28 12.42 -5.41
CA VAL A 76 9.50 11.75 -4.12
C VAL A 76 9.11 10.28 -4.22
N ALA A 77 10.05 9.39 -3.89
CA ALA A 77 9.85 7.95 -3.97
C ALA A 77 8.69 7.46 -3.08
N ILE A 78 7.84 6.61 -3.65
CA ILE A 78 6.77 5.92 -2.93
C ILE A 78 7.36 4.68 -2.27
N ARG A 79 7.37 4.66 -0.93
CA ARG A 79 7.84 3.51 -0.14
C ARG A 79 6.70 2.52 0.04
N ILE A 80 6.90 1.28 -0.38
CA ILE A 80 5.93 0.18 -0.25
C ILE A 80 6.53 -0.92 0.60
N LEU A 81 5.77 -1.39 1.58
CA LEU A 81 6.10 -2.49 2.47
C LEU A 81 5.06 -3.59 2.31
N GLY A 82 5.51 -4.80 1.99
CA GLY A 82 4.67 -6.00 1.88
C GLY A 82 5.09 -7.07 2.88
N TYR A 83 4.13 -7.91 3.26
CA TYR A 83 4.38 -9.12 4.06
C TYR A 83 3.74 -10.33 3.37
N SER A 84 4.48 -11.45 3.29
CA SER A 84 4.01 -12.69 2.64
C SER A 84 3.53 -12.44 1.18
N LEU A 85 2.28 -12.76 0.82
CA LEU A 85 1.68 -12.41 -0.48
C LEU A 85 1.82 -10.92 -0.81
N GLY A 86 1.73 -10.07 0.23
CA GLY A 86 1.90 -8.63 0.12
C GLY A 86 3.24 -8.22 -0.49
N CYS A 87 4.29 -9.04 -0.40
CA CYS A 87 5.57 -8.77 -1.09
C CYS A 87 5.43 -8.83 -2.62
N ARG A 88 4.66 -9.80 -3.13
CA ARG A 88 4.40 -9.93 -4.57
C ARG A 88 3.52 -8.78 -5.06
N LEU A 89 2.48 -8.45 -4.29
CA LEU A 89 1.63 -7.28 -4.59
C LEU A 89 2.44 -5.99 -4.56
N ALA A 90 3.27 -5.76 -3.53
CA ALA A 90 4.11 -4.58 -3.40
C ALA A 90 5.05 -4.41 -4.61
N HIS A 91 5.69 -5.49 -5.07
CA HIS A 91 6.50 -5.46 -6.29
C HIS A 91 5.66 -5.07 -7.51
N ARG A 92 4.52 -5.72 -7.76
CA ARG A 92 3.67 -5.38 -8.92
C ARG A 92 3.11 -3.96 -8.85
N MET A 93 2.76 -3.49 -7.65
CA MET A 93 2.35 -2.11 -7.41
C MET A 93 3.49 -1.13 -7.72
N ALA A 94 4.71 -1.42 -7.29
CA ALA A 94 5.89 -0.60 -7.59
C ALA A 94 6.11 -0.51 -9.10
N SER A 95 6.13 -1.63 -9.83
CA SER A 95 6.27 -1.62 -11.30
C SER A 95 5.15 -0.86 -11.99
N THR A 96 3.92 -0.95 -11.48
CA THR A 96 2.78 -0.19 -12.02
C THR A 96 2.97 1.31 -11.79
N LEU A 97 3.41 1.73 -10.60
CA LEU A 97 3.69 3.13 -10.28
C LEU A 97 4.83 3.68 -11.13
N GLU A 98 5.92 2.93 -11.28
CA GLU A 98 7.05 3.31 -12.15
C GLU A 98 6.59 3.52 -13.60
N SER A 99 5.72 2.64 -14.12
CA SER A 99 5.15 2.80 -15.47
C SER A 99 4.26 4.05 -15.64
N LEU A 100 3.76 4.59 -14.54
CA LEU A 100 3.00 5.85 -14.48
C LEU A 100 3.89 7.06 -14.20
N GLY A 101 5.21 6.89 -14.16
CA GLY A 101 6.18 7.95 -13.84
C GLY A 101 6.16 8.36 -12.37
N ARG A 102 5.81 7.44 -11.47
CA ARG A 102 5.70 7.65 -10.02
C ARG A 102 6.75 6.89 -9.25
#